data_AF-A0A1H9LN54-F1
#
_entry.id   AF-A0A1H9LN54-F1
#
_cell.length_a   1.000
_cell.length_b   1.000
_cell.length_c   1.000
_cell.angle_alpha   90.00
_cell.angle_beta   90.00
_cell.angle_gamma   90.00
#
_symmetry.space_group_name_H-M   'P 1'
#
loop_
_entity.id
_entity.type
_entity.pdbx_description
1 polymer ?
#
loop_
_entity_poly.entity_id
_entity_poly.type
_entity_poly.pdbx_seq_one_letter_code
_entity_poly.pdbx_strand_id
1 'polypeptide(L)'
;MITRNVRMRSTDDIGIENDVCNFKFLRDVHYPSVSFEALFLNREEGFYELIQNIISLSDTEQSQYIMICYSELDTLIPNTKLNRYKGFWKLQSSNENGFDWLKNKHDFLSEIDGKIKLSGYALASDYDLKKIISCFSYKKMSFYTYLNKKNFDEKILSNIISLGDYKDVIMYFLKCEGLVFFLLGDEDYKSSEVVVISNNSSLKEIRQKAKILCC
;
A
#
# COMPACT_ATOMS: atom_id res chain seq x y z
N MET A 1 17.01 -11.27 -6.10
CA MET A 1 18.27 -10.78 -6.70
C MET A 1 17.86 -9.66 -7.64
N ILE A 2 18.13 -8.41 -7.30
CA ILE A 2 17.63 -7.24 -8.05
C ILE A 2 18.13 -7.35 -9.49
N THR A 3 17.19 -7.51 -10.42
CA THR A 3 17.46 -7.55 -11.86
C THR A 3 17.95 -6.18 -12.32
N ARG A 4 19.00 -6.18 -13.16
CA ARG A 4 19.75 -4.97 -13.55
C ARG A 4 18.82 -3.95 -14.22
N ASN A 5 18.86 -2.69 -13.74
CA ASN A 5 18.09 -1.48 -14.12
C ASN A 5 17.01 -1.04 -13.12
N VAL A 6 17.36 -0.95 -11.83
CA VAL A 6 16.53 -0.29 -10.81
C VAL A 6 17.12 1.08 -10.49
N ARG A 7 16.30 2.13 -10.58
CA ARG A 7 16.63 3.48 -10.11
C ARG A 7 16.11 3.65 -8.69
N MET A 8 16.95 4.18 -7.82
CA MET A 8 16.59 4.47 -6.43
C MET A 8 16.60 5.97 -6.18
N ARG A 9 15.52 6.49 -5.59
CA ARG A 9 15.38 7.89 -5.14
C ARG A 9 15.00 7.90 -3.67
N SER A 10 15.43 8.89 -2.89
CA SER A 10 15.11 8.96 -1.46
C SER A 10 14.89 10.40 -1.01
N THR A 11 13.95 10.60 -0.08
CA THR A 11 13.75 11.87 0.62
C THR A 11 13.64 11.61 2.12
N ASP A 12 14.10 12.54 2.94
CA ASP A 12 13.94 12.46 4.40
C ASP A 12 12.55 12.88 4.87
N ASP A 13 11.77 13.51 3.99
CA ASP A 13 10.38 13.87 4.21
C ASP A 13 9.58 13.73 2.91
N ILE A 14 8.56 12.86 2.91
CA ILE A 14 7.67 12.62 1.77
C ILE A 14 6.55 13.67 1.64
N GLY A 15 6.26 14.44 2.70
CA GLY A 15 5.20 15.44 2.72
C GLY A 15 5.57 16.75 2.01
N ILE A 16 6.87 17.00 1.81
CA ILE A 16 7.40 18.15 1.07
C ILE A 16 7.58 17.84 -0.42
N GLU A 17 7.75 18.85 -1.27
CA GLU A 17 8.04 18.65 -2.70
C GLU A 17 9.34 17.86 -2.89
N ASN A 18 9.28 16.77 -3.65
CA ASN A 18 10.40 15.84 -3.85
C ASN A 18 10.21 15.01 -5.13
N ASP A 19 11.31 14.37 -5.58
CA ASP A 19 11.31 13.51 -6.77
C ASP A 19 10.90 12.05 -6.48
N VAL A 20 10.49 11.69 -5.25
CA VAL A 20 10.05 10.34 -4.88
C VAL A 20 8.56 10.14 -5.17
N CYS A 21 7.71 11.12 -4.88
CA CYS A 21 6.26 11.05 -5.15
C CYS A 21 5.58 12.43 -5.09
N ASN A 22 4.45 12.59 -5.81
CA ASN A 22 3.60 13.78 -5.74
C ASN A 22 2.13 13.46 -5.39
N PHE A 23 1.89 12.41 -4.59
CA PHE A 23 0.54 12.13 -4.11
C PHE A 23 0.07 13.23 -3.15
N LYS A 24 -0.98 13.96 -3.53
CA LYS A 24 -1.56 15.02 -2.68
C LYS A 24 -1.98 14.51 -1.31
N PHE A 25 -2.43 13.27 -1.21
CA PHE A 25 -2.87 12.65 0.06
C PHE A 25 -1.70 12.30 1.00
N LEU A 26 -0.45 12.35 0.55
CA LEU A 26 0.74 12.14 1.39
C LEU A 26 1.35 13.44 1.92
N ARG A 27 0.82 14.62 1.53
CA ARG A 27 1.39 15.92 1.94
C ARG A 27 1.42 16.14 3.45
N ASP A 28 0.50 15.51 4.19
CA ASP A 28 0.43 15.57 5.64
C ASP A 28 1.21 14.43 6.34
N VAL A 29 1.92 13.58 5.58
CA VAL A 29 2.70 12.45 6.08
C VAL A 29 4.18 12.83 6.05
N HIS A 30 4.77 13.14 7.22
CA HIS A 30 6.16 13.59 7.33
C HIS A 30 7.10 12.45 7.76
N TYR A 31 7.40 11.56 6.82
CA TYR A 31 8.27 10.41 7.04
C TYR A 31 9.33 10.29 5.95
N PRO A 32 10.49 9.68 6.28
CA PRO A 32 11.47 9.36 5.26
C PRO A 32 10.89 8.30 4.31
N SER A 33 11.30 8.35 3.05
CA SER A 33 10.83 7.41 2.04
C SER A 33 11.92 7.07 1.02
N VAL A 34 11.71 5.97 0.31
CA VAL A 34 12.56 5.54 -0.80
C VAL A 34 11.65 5.07 -1.93
N SER A 35 11.92 5.53 -3.14
CA SER A 35 11.35 5.00 -4.37
C SER A 35 12.34 4.05 -5.04
N PHE A 36 11.82 2.93 -5.52
CA PHE A 36 12.49 2.00 -6.40
C PHE A 36 11.71 1.89 -7.71
N GLU A 37 12.33 2.27 -8.81
CA GLU A 37 11.73 2.22 -10.15
C GLU A 37 12.47 1.21 -11.01
N ALA A 38 11.73 0.31 -11.64
CA ALA A 38 12.25 -0.71 -12.52
C ALA A 38 11.52 -0.71 -13.87
N LEU A 39 12.26 -0.96 -14.96
CA LEU A 39 11.73 -0.99 -16.32
C LEU A 39 11.31 -2.42 -16.69
N PHE A 40 10.00 -2.68 -16.85
CA PHE A 40 9.44 -4.02 -17.06
C PHE A 40 8.38 -4.09 -18.17
N LEU A 41 8.42 -5.16 -18.97
CA LEU A 41 7.38 -5.45 -19.96
C LEU A 41 6.04 -5.88 -19.34
N ASN A 42 6.05 -6.42 -18.11
CA ASN A 42 4.87 -6.82 -17.34
C ASN A 42 4.86 -6.10 -15.96
N ARG A 43 3.91 -5.19 -15.79
CA ARG A 43 3.81 -4.26 -14.64
C ARG A 43 3.56 -4.96 -13.30
N GLU A 44 2.72 -5.98 -13.29
CA GLU A 44 2.36 -6.73 -12.07
C GLU A 44 3.56 -7.48 -11.50
N GLU A 45 4.36 -8.05 -12.40
CA GLU A 45 5.60 -8.75 -12.07
C GLU A 45 6.63 -7.79 -11.50
N GLY A 46 6.77 -6.61 -12.11
CA GLY A 46 7.69 -5.59 -11.62
C GLY A 46 7.37 -5.10 -10.21
N PHE A 47 6.08 -4.83 -9.90
CA PHE A 47 5.69 -4.43 -8.55
C PHE A 47 5.91 -5.54 -7.53
N TYR A 48 5.51 -6.77 -7.86
CA TYR A 48 5.69 -7.91 -6.98
C TYR A 48 7.17 -8.14 -6.68
N GLU A 49 8.03 -8.12 -7.70
CA GLU A 49 9.49 -8.29 -7.55
C GLU A 49 10.10 -7.18 -6.69
N LEU A 50 9.71 -5.92 -6.91
CA LEU A 50 10.20 -4.78 -6.11
C LEU A 50 9.81 -4.93 -4.64
N ILE A 51 8.54 -5.23 -4.33
CA ILE A 51 8.09 -5.41 -2.93
C ILE A 51 8.86 -6.55 -2.26
N GLN A 52 8.97 -7.71 -2.93
CA GLN A 52 9.68 -8.87 -2.38
C GLN A 52 11.17 -8.57 -2.15
N ASN A 53 11.82 -7.86 -3.08
CA ASN A 53 13.20 -7.43 -2.89
C ASN A 53 13.32 -6.47 -1.71
N ILE A 54 12.43 -5.48 -1.55
CA ILE A 54 12.48 -4.55 -0.40
C ILE A 54 12.30 -5.29 0.93
N ILE A 55 11.35 -6.24 1.00
CA ILE A 55 11.15 -7.09 2.19
C ILE A 55 12.39 -7.93 2.49
N SER A 56 13.07 -8.43 1.47
CA SER A 56 14.32 -9.20 1.69
C SER A 56 15.45 -8.35 2.26
N LEU A 57 15.39 -7.01 2.11
CA LEU A 57 16.39 -6.08 2.66
C LEU A 57 16.15 -5.74 4.13
N SER A 58 14.98 -6.03 4.71
CA SER A 58 14.64 -5.61 6.08
C SER A 58 15.09 -6.55 7.21
N ASP A 59 15.93 -7.56 6.95
CA ASP A 59 16.40 -8.59 7.93
C ASP A 59 15.28 -9.17 8.83
N THR A 60 14.08 -9.31 8.28
CA THR A 60 12.91 -9.78 9.02
C THR A 60 12.69 -11.29 8.85
N GLU A 61 12.44 -12.00 9.96
CA GLU A 61 11.98 -13.39 9.91
C GLU A 61 10.55 -13.45 9.36
N GLN A 62 10.40 -13.84 8.09
CA GLN A 62 9.13 -13.72 7.34
C GLN A 62 7.93 -14.41 8.01
N SER A 63 8.15 -15.48 8.77
CA SER A 63 7.12 -16.25 9.48
C SER A 63 6.30 -15.43 10.49
N GLN A 64 6.87 -14.33 10.99
CA GLN A 64 6.25 -13.49 12.02
C GLN A 64 5.52 -12.28 11.44
N TYR A 65 5.57 -12.08 10.13
CA TYR A 65 5.08 -10.88 9.47
C TYR A 65 3.82 -11.18 8.65
N ILE A 66 3.02 -10.14 8.45
CA ILE A 66 1.79 -10.20 7.66
C ILE A 66 1.79 -9.08 6.63
N MET A 67 1.21 -9.37 5.47
CA MET A 67 0.92 -8.39 4.44
C MET A 67 -0.54 -7.96 4.55
N ILE A 68 -0.79 -6.66 4.57
CA ILE A 68 -2.15 -6.09 4.54
C ILE A 68 -2.25 -5.17 3.34
N CYS A 69 -3.32 -5.30 2.56
CA CYS A 69 -3.71 -4.30 1.58
C CYS A 69 -4.85 -3.47 2.16
N TYR A 70 -4.73 -2.14 2.09
CA TYR A 70 -5.80 -1.21 2.43
C TYR A 70 -6.15 -0.38 1.20
N SER A 71 -7.44 -0.10 1.02
CA SER A 71 -7.90 0.84 -0.01
C SER A 71 -9.19 1.55 0.38
N GLU A 72 -9.34 2.76 -0.13
CA GLU A 72 -10.51 3.62 -0.01
C GLU A 72 -11.01 4.02 -1.41
N LEU A 73 -12.32 4.23 -1.56
CA LEU A 73 -12.85 4.86 -2.76
C LEU A 73 -12.50 6.36 -2.78
N ASP A 74 -11.91 6.83 -3.87
CA ASP A 74 -11.50 8.23 -4.03
C ASP A 74 -12.67 9.23 -4.00
N THR A 75 -13.92 8.74 -4.10
CA THR A 75 -15.13 9.56 -4.11
C THR A 75 -16.18 9.02 -3.14
N LEU A 76 -16.85 9.94 -2.45
CA LEU A 76 -18.07 9.64 -1.71
C LEU A 76 -19.17 9.17 -2.67
N ILE A 77 -19.85 8.08 -2.34
CA ILE A 77 -20.93 7.52 -3.16
C ILE A 77 -22.30 7.78 -2.51
N PRO A 78 -23.41 7.73 -3.26
CA PRO A 78 -24.74 7.93 -2.70
C PRO A 78 -25.06 6.93 -1.59
N ASN A 79 -25.67 7.42 -0.51
CA ASN A 79 -26.13 6.62 0.63
C ASN A 79 -27.39 5.82 0.26
N THR A 80 -27.21 4.68 -0.41
CA THR A 80 -28.31 3.78 -0.80
C THR A 80 -28.21 2.46 -0.05
N LYS A 81 -29.36 1.80 0.17
CA LYS A 81 -29.41 0.43 0.73
C LYS A 81 -28.53 -0.55 -0.06
N LEU A 82 -28.49 -0.41 -1.39
CA LEU A 82 -27.67 -1.25 -2.27
C LEU A 82 -26.18 -1.06 -2.01
N ASN A 83 -25.70 0.19 -1.91
CA ASN A 83 -24.28 0.45 -1.68
C ASN A 83 -23.84 -0.01 -0.28
N ARG A 84 -24.70 0.18 0.74
CA ARG A 84 -24.48 -0.34 2.09
C ARG A 84 -24.36 -1.86 2.11
N TYR A 85 -25.23 -2.56 1.36
CA TYR A 85 -25.23 -4.02 1.30
C TYR A 85 -24.01 -4.59 0.56
N LYS A 86 -23.56 -3.94 -0.50
CA LYS A 86 -22.40 -4.42 -1.27
C LYS A 86 -21.09 -4.31 -0.49
N GLY A 87 -20.89 -3.21 0.25
CA GLY A 87 -19.60 -2.93 0.89
C GLY A 87 -18.52 -2.57 -0.13
N PHE A 88 -17.32 -2.27 0.37
CA PHE A 88 -16.17 -1.86 -0.43
C PHE A 88 -15.74 -2.95 -1.41
N TRP A 89 -15.49 -4.18 -0.93
CA TRP A 89 -14.88 -5.24 -1.73
C TRP A 89 -15.74 -5.74 -2.88
N LYS A 90 -17.08 -5.75 -2.73
CA LYS A 90 -18.01 -6.10 -3.82
C LYS A 90 -18.31 -4.93 -4.75
N LEU A 91 -18.04 -3.69 -4.35
CA LEU A 91 -18.16 -2.54 -5.26
C LEU A 91 -16.91 -2.37 -6.12
N GLN A 92 -15.74 -2.76 -5.61
CA GLN A 92 -14.48 -2.74 -6.34
C GLN A 92 -14.36 -3.82 -7.44
N SER A 93 -15.23 -4.83 -7.45
CA SER A 93 -15.13 -6.00 -8.33
C SER A 93 -15.59 -5.76 -9.78
N SER A 94 -15.28 -4.61 -10.39
CA SER A 94 -15.65 -4.31 -11.78
C SER A 94 -14.94 -5.17 -12.83
N ASN A 95 -13.93 -5.96 -12.44
CA ASN A 95 -13.19 -6.88 -13.32
C ASN A 95 -13.65 -8.32 -13.11
N GLU A 96 -13.51 -9.16 -14.16
CA GLU A 96 -14.06 -10.52 -14.29
C GLU A 96 -13.79 -11.49 -13.12
N ASN A 97 -12.83 -11.20 -12.24
CA ASN A 97 -12.44 -12.10 -11.14
C ASN A 97 -12.73 -11.59 -9.72
N GLY A 98 -13.24 -10.35 -9.57
CA GLY A 98 -13.56 -9.72 -8.28
C GLY A 98 -12.52 -9.92 -7.17
N PHE A 99 -12.96 -9.84 -5.92
CA PHE A 99 -12.11 -10.06 -4.73
C PHE A 99 -12.55 -11.28 -3.90
N ASP A 100 -13.42 -12.15 -4.44
CA ASP A 100 -14.02 -13.26 -3.70
C ASP A 100 -13.01 -14.27 -3.16
N TRP A 101 -11.88 -14.39 -3.84
CA TRP A 101 -10.75 -15.25 -3.48
C TRP A 101 -9.99 -14.77 -2.22
N LEU A 102 -10.13 -13.51 -1.83
CA LEU A 102 -9.42 -12.91 -0.69
C LEU A 102 -10.16 -13.23 0.62
N LYS A 103 -9.50 -13.96 1.54
CA LYS A 103 -10.18 -14.68 2.64
C LYS A 103 -10.40 -13.89 3.94
N ASN A 104 -9.76 -12.74 4.14
CA ASN A 104 -9.86 -11.95 5.37
C ASN A 104 -10.14 -10.48 5.03
N LYS A 105 -11.29 -10.23 4.42
CA LYS A 105 -11.71 -8.90 3.97
C LYS A 105 -12.56 -8.23 5.04
N HIS A 106 -12.29 -6.95 5.25
CA HIS A 106 -13.06 -6.09 6.14
C HIS A 106 -13.55 -4.89 5.35
N ASP A 107 -14.83 -4.59 5.47
CA ASP A 107 -15.50 -3.45 4.85
C ASP A 107 -15.81 -2.41 5.91
N PHE A 108 -15.53 -1.15 5.60
CA PHE A 108 -15.82 -0.01 6.45
C PHE A 108 -16.68 0.99 5.72
N LEU A 109 -17.66 1.53 6.45
CA LEU A 109 -18.59 2.52 5.96
C LEU A 109 -18.71 3.65 6.97
N SER A 110 -18.44 4.87 6.51
CA SER A 110 -18.75 6.09 7.26
C SER A 110 -19.67 6.98 6.43
N GLU A 111 -20.54 7.72 7.12
CA GLU A 111 -21.48 8.65 6.49
C GLU A 111 -20.97 10.09 6.62
N ILE A 112 -20.95 10.82 5.51
CA ILE A 112 -20.46 12.19 5.41
C ILE A 112 -21.44 12.95 4.51
N ASP A 113 -22.11 13.96 5.06
CA ASP A 113 -23.05 14.83 4.33
C ASP A 113 -24.09 14.08 3.48
N GLY A 114 -24.68 13.00 4.03
CA GLY A 114 -25.68 12.18 3.35
C GLY A 114 -25.13 11.29 2.22
N LYS A 115 -23.81 11.25 2.04
CA LYS A 115 -23.09 10.28 1.21
C LYS A 115 -22.35 9.29 2.10
N ILE A 116 -21.83 8.22 1.50
CA ILE A 116 -21.01 7.24 2.22
C ILE A 116 -19.59 7.20 1.65
N LYS A 117 -18.63 7.14 2.55
CA LYS A 117 -17.25 6.78 2.31
C LYS A 117 -17.11 5.28 2.54
N LEU A 118 -16.46 4.59 1.60
CA LEU A 118 -16.19 3.16 1.70
C LEU A 118 -14.69 2.91 1.63
N SER A 119 -14.22 2.08 2.53
CA SER A 119 -12.86 1.56 2.53
C SER A 119 -12.85 0.12 2.99
N GLY A 120 -11.72 -0.55 2.80
CA GLY A 120 -11.53 -1.90 3.27
C GLY A 120 -10.07 -2.25 3.39
N TYR A 121 -9.76 -3.19 4.27
CA TYR A 121 -8.48 -3.88 4.27
C TYR A 121 -8.65 -5.38 4.15
N ALA A 122 -7.59 -6.03 3.73
CA ALA A 122 -7.50 -7.46 3.72
C ALA A 122 -6.09 -7.95 4.02
N LEU A 123 -6.01 -9.07 4.74
CA LEU A 123 -4.77 -9.82 4.87
C LEU A 123 -4.47 -10.53 3.55
N ALA A 124 -3.28 -10.31 3.02
CA ALA A 124 -2.78 -10.93 1.82
C ALA A 124 -1.76 -12.00 2.19
N SER A 125 -1.89 -13.21 1.64
CA SER A 125 -0.73 -14.11 1.55
C SER A 125 0.23 -13.63 0.46
N ASP A 126 1.46 -14.14 0.43
CA ASP A 126 2.38 -13.86 -0.68
C ASP A 126 1.81 -14.29 -2.03
N TYR A 127 1.08 -15.42 -2.05
CA TYR A 127 0.38 -15.90 -3.24
C TYR A 127 -0.71 -14.93 -3.71
N ASP A 128 -1.40 -14.31 -2.75
CA ASP A 128 -2.44 -13.32 -3.01
C ASP A 128 -1.87 -12.00 -3.50
N LEU A 129 -0.68 -11.60 -3.04
CA LEU A 129 -0.09 -10.28 -3.30
C LEU A 129 -0.03 -9.94 -4.79
N LYS A 130 0.48 -10.85 -5.64
CA LYS A 130 0.55 -10.63 -7.10
C LYS A 130 -0.84 -10.37 -7.69
N LYS A 131 -1.85 -11.11 -7.22
CA LYS A 131 -3.23 -10.99 -7.67
C LYS A 131 -3.92 -9.74 -7.10
N ILE A 132 -3.55 -9.28 -5.90
CA ILE A 132 -4.06 -8.01 -5.36
C ILE A 132 -3.48 -6.85 -6.17
N ILE A 133 -2.17 -6.87 -6.45
CA ILE A 133 -1.48 -5.86 -7.26
C ILE A 133 -2.16 -5.68 -8.63
N SER A 134 -2.55 -6.78 -9.29
CA SER A 134 -3.25 -6.71 -10.59
C SER A 134 -4.66 -6.10 -10.51
N CYS A 135 -5.28 -6.09 -9.34
CA CYS A 135 -6.65 -5.60 -9.16
C CYS A 135 -6.73 -4.12 -8.71
N PHE A 136 -5.62 -3.53 -8.25
CA PHE A 136 -5.56 -2.14 -7.83
C PHE A 136 -4.77 -1.28 -8.83
N SER A 137 -5.45 -0.30 -9.44
CA SER A 137 -4.77 0.75 -10.20
C SER A 137 -4.07 1.71 -9.24
N TYR A 138 -2.92 2.27 -9.66
CA TYR A 138 -2.13 3.25 -8.91
C TYR A 138 -2.90 4.56 -8.65
N LYS A 139 -3.98 4.80 -9.42
CA LYS A 139 -4.85 5.96 -9.27
C LYS A 139 -5.74 5.86 -8.02
N LYS A 140 -5.95 4.65 -7.49
CA LYS A 140 -6.76 4.42 -6.30
C LYS A 140 -6.00 4.82 -5.05
N MET A 141 -6.70 5.34 -4.05
CA MET A 141 -6.21 5.50 -2.69
C MET A 141 -6.00 4.11 -2.05
N SER A 142 -4.90 3.46 -2.40
CA SER A 142 -4.54 2.12 -1.93
C SER A 142 -3.06 2.04 -1.55
N PHE A 143 -2.77 1.26 -0.52
CA PHE A 143 -1.40 0.94 -0.13
C PHE A 143 -1.32 -0.48 0.39
N TYR A 144 -0.09 -0.97 0.49
CA TYR A 144 0.25 -2.26 1.07
C TYR A 144 1.10 -2.03 2.29
N THR A 145 1.03 -2.91 3.28
CA THR A 145 1.89 -2.80 4.45
C THR A 145 2.38 -4.16 4.89
N TYR A 146 3.66 -4.21 5.26
CA TYR A 146 4.32 -5.37 5.83
C TYR A 146 4.77 -5.05 7.25
N LEU A 147 4.27 -5.81 8.23
CA LEU A 147 4.59 -5.58 9.65
C LEU A 147 4.59 -6.88 10.44
N ASN A 148 5.25 -6.86 11.60
CA ASN A 148 5.21 -7.97 12.54
C ASN A 148 3.78 -8.15 13.06
N LYS A 149 3.26 -9.38 13.00
CA LYS A 149 1.90 -9.73 13.44
C LYS A 149 1.64 -9.34 14.90
N LYS A 150 2.67 -9.34 15.76
CA LYS A 150 2.54 -8.94 17.18
C LYS A 150 2.22 -7.46 17.37
N ASN A 151 2.61 -6.61 16.41
CA ASN A 151 2.36 -5.17 16.45
C ASN A 151 0.99 -4.81 15.84
N PHE A 152 0.29 -5.79 15.27
CA PHE A 152 -1.01 -5.58 14.62
C PHE A 152 -2.17 -5.78 15.60
N ASP A 153 -2.94 -4.71 15.85
CA ASP A 153 -4.21 -4.76 16.57
C ASP A 153 -5.38 -4.40 15.63
N GLU A 154 -6.15 -5.42 15.27
CA GLU A 154 -7.29 -5.30 14.37
C GLU A 154 -8.40 -4.37 14.90
N LYS A 155 -8.62 -4.33 16.22
CA LYS A 155 -9.66 -3.49 16.83
C LYS A 155 -9.24 -2.03 16.77
N ILE A 156 -7.97 -1.73 17.06
CA ILE A 156 -7.43 -0.38 16.94
C ILE A 156 -7.52 0.09 15.49
N LEU A 157 -7.08 -0.74 14.53
CA LEU A 157 -7.19 -0.40 13.11
C LEU A 157 -8.64 -0.12 12.70
N SER A 158 -9.56 -0.99 13.10
CA SER A 158 -11.00 -0.84 12.78
C SER A 158 -11.58 0.49 13.28
N ASN A 159 -11.19 0.91 14.49
CA ASN A 159 -11.60 2.18 15.06
C ASN A 159 -11.00 3.36 14.28
N ILE A 160 -9.72 3.28 13.92
CA ILE A 160 -9.02 4.32 13.15
C ILE A 160 -9.66 4.49 11.77
N ILE A 161 -9.96 3.40 11.06
CA ILE A 161 -10.61 3.48 9.74
C ILE A 161 -12.02 4.08 9.85
N SER A 162 -12.75 3.75 10.92
CA SER A 162 -14.14 4.19 11.08
C SER A 162 -14.26 5.68 11.44
N LEU A 163 -13.28 6.23 12.16
CA LEU A 163 -13.33 7.59 12.71
C LEU A 163 -12.35 8.56 12.03
N GLY A 164 -11.30 8.04 11.43
CA GLY A 164 -10.20 8.80 10.86
C GLY A 164 -10.29 8.97 9.34
N ASP A 165 -9.29 9.66 8.81
CA ASP A 165 -9.07 9.81 7.38
C ASP A 165 -8.02 8.80 6.87
N TYR A 166 -7.67 8.90 5.58
CA TYR A 166 -6.70 8.01 4.95
C TYR A 166 -5.30 8.09 5.58
N LYS A 167 -4.87 9.29 6.03
CA LYS A 167 -3.55 9.45 6.64
C LYS A 167 -3.51 8.82 8.03
N ASP A 168 -4.60 8.85 8.78
CA ASP A 168 -4.64 8.20 10.10
C ASP A 168 -4.36 6.70 10.01
N VAL A 169 -4.84 6.05 8.93
CA VAL A 169 -4.57 4.63 8.65
C VAL A 169 -3.08 4.40 8.32
N ILE A 170 -2.47 5.26 7.50
CA ILE A 170 -1.03 5.20 7.21
C ILE A 170 -0.23 5.36 8.51
N MET A 171 -0.57 6.37 9.31
CA MET A 171 0.10 6.68 10.57
C MET A 171 0.02 5.55 11.57
N TYR A 172 -1.11 4.83 11.61
CA TYR A 172 -1.23 3.60 12.41
C TYR A 172 -0.18 2.56 12.01
N PHE A 173 -0.07 2.24 10.72
CA PHE A 173 0.90 1.23 10.28
C PHE A 173 2.35 1.66 10.49
N LEU A 174 2.67 2.94 10.32
CA LEU A 174 3.99 3.47 10.63
C LEU A 174 4.33 3.38 12.13
N LYS A 175 3.36 3.61 13.02
CA LYS A 175 3.52 3.43 14.48
C LYS A 175 3.70 1.95 14.86
N CYS A 176 3.11 1.04 14.11
CA CYS A 176 3.31 -0.41 14.26
C CYS A 176 4.62 -0.92 13.64
N GLU A 177 5.53 -0.02 13.28
CA GLU A 177 6.82 -0.33 12.63
C GLU A 177 6.66 -1.01 11.26
N GLY A 178 5.55 -0.72 10.57
CA GLY A 178 5.28 -1.24 9.24
C GLY A 178 6.13 -0.60 8.15
N LEU A 179 6.41 -1.39 7.11
CA LEU A 179 6.82 -0.89 5.79
C LEU A 179 5.55 -0.62 4.99
N VAL A 180 5.26 0.64 4.68
CA VAL A 180 4.08 1.03 3.89
C VAL A 180 4.50 1.28 2.44
N PHE A 181 3.93 0.52 1.51
CA PHE A 181 4.23 0.55 0.08
C PHE A 181 3.11 1.22 -0.71
N PHE A 182 3.49 2.16 -1.56
CA PHE A 182 2.65 2.77 -2.57
C PHE A 182 3.15 2.38 -3.96
N LEU A 183 2.23 2.00 -4.83
CA LEU A 183 2.54 1.67 -6.22
C LEU A 183 2.43 2.93 -7.07
N LEU A 184 3.50 3.25 -7.78
CA LEU A 184 3.62 4.31 -8.77
C LEU A 184 3.88 3.70 -10.16
N GLY A 185 3.41 4.38 -11.19
CA GLY A 185 3.64 3.97 -12.57
C GLY A 185 2.44 4.34 -13.43
N ASP A 186 2.69 4.72 -14.66
CA ASP A 186 1.63 5.04 -15.61
C ASP A 186 1.05 3.74 -16.19
N GLU A 187 -0.24 3.71 -16.49
CA GLU A 187 -0.85 2.58 -17.21
C GLU A 187 -0.29 2.47 -18.63
N ASP A 188 0.18 3.59 -19.18
CA ASP A 188 0.76 3.68 -20.53
C ASP A 188 2.28 3.42 -20.57
N TYR A 189 2.98 3.48 -19.43
CA TYR A 189 4.43 3.26 -19.38
C TYR A 189 4.79 1.92 -18.73
N LYS A 190 5.79 1.26 -19.33
CA LYS A 190 6.34 -0.04 -18.92
C LYS A 190 7.28 0.07 -17.70
N SER A 191 6.97 0.92 -16.73
CA SER A 191 7.74 1.04 -15.49
C SER A 191 6.89 0.67 -14.29
N SER A 192 7.52 0.00 -13.34
CA SER A 192 6.97 -0.31 -12.03
C SER A 192 7.78 0.48 -11.00
N GLU A 193 7.14 1.37 -10.27
CA GLU A 193 7.77 2.14 -9.21
C GLU A 193 7.10 1.85 -7.86
N VAL A 194 7.89 1.55 -6.84
CA VAL A 194 7.39 1.30 -5.48
C VAL A 194 8.00 2.33 -4.55
N VAL A 195 7.16 3.13 -3.92
CA VAL A 195 7.56 4.00 -2.81
C VAL A 195 7.34 3.24 -1.52
N VAL A 196 8.37 3.12 -0.70
CA VAL A 196 8.27 2.61 0.67
C VAL A 196 8.47 3.75 1.66
N ILE A 197 7.56 3.82 2.64
CA ILE A 197 7.60 4.73 3.78
C ILE A 197 7.69 3.86 5.04
N SER A 198 8.58 4.21 5.96
CA SER A 198 8.67 3.54 7.26
C SER A 198 9.32 4.47 8.29
N ASN A 199 9.44 3.99 9.53
CA ASN A 199 10.24 4.66 10.54
C ASN A 199 11.74 4.70 10.12
N ASN A 200 12.50 5.57 10.79
CA ASN A 200 13.89 5.86 10.42
C ASN A 200 14.82 4.63 10.47
N SER A 201 14.62 3.68 11.40
CA SER A 201 15.52 2.54 11.56
C SER A 201 15.41 1.56 10.39
N SER A 202 14.19 1.08 10.09
CA SER A 202 13.97 0.09 9.04
C SER A 202 14.33 0.65 7.66
N LEU A 203 13.99 1.92 7.42
CA LEU A 203 14.28 2.55 6.14
C LEU A 203 15.77 2.83 5.94
N LYS A 204 16.52 3.15 7.01
CA LYS A 204 17.97 3.35 6.93
C LYS A 204 18.68 2.07 6.49
N GLU A 205 18.25 0.93 7.00
CA GLU A 205 18.79 -0.37 6.62
C GLU A 205 18.50 -0.71 5.15
N ILE A 206 17.26 -0.54 4.71
CA ILE A 206 16.85 -0.71 3.30
C ILE A 206 17.71 0.18 2.39
N ARG A 207 17.87 1.47 2.73
CA ARG A 207 18.69 2.43 1.97
C ARG A 207 20.15 1.98 1.87
N GLN A 208 20.73 1.49 2.96
CA GLN A 208 22.13 1.06 2.99
C GLN A 208 22.36 -0.18 2.12
N LYS A 209 21.51 -1.20 2.26
CA LYS A 209 21.62 -2.44 1.49
C LYS A 209 21.28 -2.24 0.01
N ALA A 210 20.29 -1.39 -0.30
CA ALA A 210 19.92 -1.07 -1.67
C ALA A 210 21.03 -0.34 -2.44
N LYS A 211 21.77 0.59 -1.80
CA LYS A 211 22.90 1.29 -2.42
C LYS A 211 24.00 0.34 -2.90
N ILE A 212 24.21 -0.77 -2.20
CA ILE A 212 25.19 -1.80 -2.57
C ILE A 212 24.73 -2.57 -3.82
N LEU A 213 23.43 -2.67 -4.05
CA LEU A 213 22.84 -3.48 -5.12
C LEU A 213 22.48 -2.68 -6.38
N CYS A 214 22.34 -1.36 -6.28
CA CYS A 214 22.00 -0.47 -7.39
C CYS A 214 23.21 0.26 -8.01
N CYS A 215 24.41 0.07 -7.44
CA CYS A 215 25.70 0.54 -7.97
C CYS A 215 26.48 -0.63 -8.56
#